data_AF-A0A930SYQ5-F1
#
_entry.id   AF-A0A930SYQ5-F1
#
_cell.length_a   1.000
_cell.length_b   1.000
_cell.length_c   1.000
_cell.angle_alpha   90.00
_cell.angle_beta   90.00
_cell.angle_gamma   90.00
#
_symmetry.space_group_name_H-M   'P 1'
#
loop_
_entity.id
_entity.type
_entity.pdbx_description
1 polymer ?
#
loop_
_entity_poly.entity_id
_entity_poly.type
_entity_poly.pdbx_seq_one_letter_code
_entity_poly.pdbx_strand_id
1 'polypeptide(L)'
;MQEETLQQFFLEEIDAQDLQELVQEELDRSEEEEPTYHYQFRDMDTVHMLEPYDLVRLCDAVLDEILVPEGLTLIANILTESEKFDWEEDVISEVCYFWLEHEENYDLAKPENLRQFRRWLKGEEPLPV
;
A
#
# COMPACT_ATOMS: atom_id res chain seq x y z
N MET A 1 -11.42 2.88 0.76
CA MET A 1 -10.65 3.38 1.92
C MET A 1 -10.32 4.84 1.66
N GLN A 2 -10.24 5.70 2.68
CA GLN A 2 -9.94 7.13 2.48
C GLN A 2 -8.43 7.38 2.44
N GLU A 3 -7.97 8.29 1.59
CA GLU A 3 -6.55 8.70 1.49
C GLU A 3 -6.02 9.25 2.82
N GLU A 4 -6.87 9.96 3.57
CA GLU A 4 -6.56 10.50 4.91
C GLU A 4 -6.11 9.39 5.88
N THR A 5 -6.69 8.19 5.77
CA THR A 5 -6.29 7.02 6.58
C THR A 5 -4.87 6.57 6.27
N LEU A 6 -4.52 6.49 4.98
CA LEU A 6 -3.16 6.08 4.59
C LEU A 6 -2.14 7.13 5.03
N GLN A 7 -2.48 8.39 4.87
CA GLN A 7 -1.63 9.47 5.34
C GLN A 7 -1.43 9.42 6.86
N GLN A 8 -2.49 9.19 7.64
CA GLN A 8 -2.41 8.99 9.09
C GLN A 8 -1.50 7.81 9.46
N PHE A 9 -1.57 6.71 8.70
CA PHE A 9 -0.70 5.55 8.93
C PHE A 9 0.78 5.89 8.67
N PHE A 10 1.08 6.54 7.54
CA PHE A 10 2.45 6.96 7.21
C PHE A 10 3.00 7.98 8.21
N LEU A 11 2.15 8.88 8.71
CA LEU A 11 2.49 9.83 9.77
C LEU A 11 2.54 9.21 11.19
N GLU A 12 2.34 7.89 11.32
CA GLU A 12 2.31 7.17 12.61
C GLU A 12 1.19 7.63 13.57
N GLU A 13 0.12 8.24 13.04
CA GLU A 13 -1.05 8.67 13.83
C GLU A 13 -2.02 7.50 14.11
N ILE A 14 -2.03 6.49 13.24
CA ILE A 14 -2.73 5.21 13.43
C ILE A 14 -1.75 4.05 13.22
N ASP A 15 -2.03 2.89 13.82
CA ASP A 15 -1.18 1.71 13.70
C ASP A 15 -1.64 0.73 12.59
N ALA A 16 -0.91 -0.38 12.45
CA ALA A 16 -1.22 -1.39 11.43
C ALA A 16 -2.52 -2.17 11.72
N GLN A 17 -2.94 -2.28 12.99
CA GLN A 17 -4.20 -2.92 13.34
C GLN A 17 -5.36 -2.02 12.94
N ASP A 18 -5.28 -0.72 13.27
CA ASP A 18 -6.25 0.28 12.84
C ASP A 18 -6.39 0.31 11.31
N LEU A 19 -5.25 0.25 10.60
CA LEU A 19 -5.24 0.20 9.14
C LEU A 19 -5.90 -1.09 8.60
N GLN A 20 -5.61 -2.25 9.20
CA GLN A 20 -6.21 -3.52 8.78
C GLN A 20 -7.73 -3.53 8.95
N GLU A 21 -8.27 -2.99 10.05
CA GLU A 21 -9.73 -2.92 10.23
C GLU A 21 -10.40 -2.16 9.08
N LEU A 22 -9.81 -1.03 8.67
CA LEU A 22 -10.32 -0.20 7.58
C LEU A 22 -10.14 -0.84 6.20
N VAL A 23 -9.03 -1.56 5.99
CA VAL A 23 -8.83 -2.36 4.77
C VAL A 23 -9.87 -3.47 4.68
N GLN A 24 -10.11 -4.20 5.77
CA GLN A 24 -11.09 -5.28 5.79
C GLN A 24 -12.51 -4.79 5.50
N GLU A 25 -12.92 -3.67 6.10
CA GLU A 25 -14.23 -3.07 5.83
C GLU A 25 -14.44 -2.76 4.34
N GLU A 26 -13.38 -2.38 3.63
CA GLU A 26 -13.44 -2.03 2.22
C GLU A 26 -13.40 -3.26 1.31
N LEU A 27 -12.63 -4.28 1.67
CA LEU A 27 -12.66 -5.58 1.00
C LEU A 27 -14.06 -6.20 1.11
N ASP A 28 -14.66 -6.19 2.30
CA ASP A 28 -16.01 -6.72 2.53
C ASP A 28 -17.07 -5.97 1.69
N ARG A 29 -16.94 -4.65 1.51
CA ARG A 29 -17.84 -3.85 0.65
C ARG A 29 -17.71 -4.20 -0.83
N SER A 30 -16.49 -4.49 -1.29
CA SER A 30 -16.22 -4.80 -2.69
C SER A 30 -16.79 -6.15 -3.15
N GLU A 31 -17.09 -7.07 -2.21
CA GLU A 31 -17.74 -8.34 -2.51
C GLU A 31 -19.26 -8.22 -2.74
N GLU A 32 -19.89 -7.13 -2.30
CA GLU A 32 -21.35 -6.95 -2.36
C GLU A 32 -21.84 -5.99 -3.48
N GLU A 33 -21.02 -5.08 -4.01
CA GLU A 33 -21.38 -4.13 -5.09
C GLU A 33 -20.20 -3.83 -6.04
N GLU A 34 -20.48 -3.39 -7.29
CA GLU A 34 -19.45 -2.83 -8.19
C GLU A 34 -18.69 -1.71 -7.46
N PRO A 35 -17.34 -1.68 -7.51
CA PRO A 35 -16.54 -0.79 -6.68
C PRO A 35 -16.87 0.66 -7.00
N THR A 36 -17.68 1.28 -6.12
CA THR A 36 -17.99 2.69 -6.19
C THR A 36 -17.01 3.39 -5.26
N TYR A 37 -15.86 3.79 -5.79
CA TYR A 37 -14.87 4.58 -5.07
C TYR A 37 -15.47 5.95 -4.72
N HIS A 38 -16.03 6.06 -3.52
CA HIS A 38 -16.53 7.32 -2.98
C HIS A 38 -15.37 8.12 -2.37
N TYR A 39 -14.66 8.85 -3.24
CA TYR A 39 -13.71 9.89 -2.86
C TYR A 39 -14.46 11.00 -2.09
N GLN A 40 -14.33 11.02 -0.76
CA GLN A 40 -14.73 12.18 0.04
C GLN A 40 -13.56 13.17 0.05
N PHE A 41 -13.64 14.18 -0.81
CA PHE A 41 -12.72 15.31 -0.78
C PHE A 41 -12.84 16.06 0.54
N ARG A 42 -11.79 15.96 1.36
CA ARG A 42 -11.48 16.91 2.42
C ARG A 42 -10.22 17.63 1.98
N ASP A 43 -10.24 18.96 1.95
CA ASP A 43 -9.05 19.78 1.61
C ASP A 43 -7.94 19.51 2.62
N MET A 44 -7.05 18.59 2.28
CA MET A 44 -5.69 18.53 2.81
C MET A 44 -4.82 19.25 1.80
N ASP A 45 -4.45 20.50 2.09
CA ASP A 45 -3.65 21.40 1.24
C ASP A 45 -2.18 20.93 1.04
N THR A 46 -1.84 19.72 1.47
CA THR A 46 -0.46 19.21 1.46
C THR A 46 -0.39 17.83 0.81
N VAL A 47 0.42 17.72 -0.24
CA VAL A 47 0.89 16.46 -0.80
C VAL A 47 1.85 15.82 0.20
N HIS A 48 1.65 14.54 0.50
CA HIS A 48 2.56 13.74 1.30
C HIS A 48 3.60 13.09 0.37
N MET A 49 4.87 13.44 0.59
CA MET A 49 5.99 12.81 -0.12
C MET A 49 6.27 11.45 0.53
N LEU A 50 6.00 10.37 -0.21
CA LEU A 50 6.30 9.02 0.23
C LEU A 50 7.79 8.73 0.08
N GLU A 51 8.35 8.06 1.08
CA GLU A 51 9.68 7.50 1.03
C GLU A 51 9.59 5.96 0.96
N PRO A 52 10.63 5.26 0.46
CA PRO A 52 10.62 3.80 0.40
C PRO A 52 10.36 3.13 1.76
N TYR A 53 10.69 3.82 2.85
CA TYR A 53 10.43 3.38 4.22
C TYR A 53 8.92 3.21 4.52
N ASP A 54 8.06 4.03 3.94
CA ASP A 54 6.61 3.94 4.14
C ASP A 54 6.06 2.62 3.60
N LEU A 55 6.51 2.20 2.42
CA LEU A 55 6.14 0.91 1.84
C LEU A 55 6.81 -0.27 2.58
N VAL A 56 7.99 -0.08 3.19
CA VAL A 56 8.58 -1.10 4.07
C VAL A 56 7.66 -1.40 5.25
N ARG A 57 7.03 -0.39 5.84
CA ARG A 57 6.09 -0.58 6.96
C ARG A 57 4.88 -1.41 6.54
N LEU A 58 4.39 -1.24 5.32
CA LEU A 58 3.32 -2.06 4.76
C LEU A 58 3.75 -3.52 4.57
N CYS A 59 4.94 -3.74 4.00
CA CYS A 59 5.51 -5.09 3.89
C CYS A 59 5.69 -5.76 5.26
N ASP A 60 6.19 -5.01 6.26
CA ASP A 60 6.38 -5.53 7.61
C ASP A 60 5.03 -5.86 8.26
N ALA A 61 4.00 -5.02 8.09
CA ALA A 61 2.65 -5.30 8.60
C ALA A 61 2.03 -6.59 8.02
N VAL A 62 2.25 -6.89 6.74
CA VAL A 62 1.79 -8.16 6.14
C VAL A 62 2.64 -9.34 6.61
N LEU A 63 3.97 -9.16 6.70
CA LEU A 63 4.88 -10.21 7.18
C LEU A 63 4.64 -10.58 8.65
N ASP A 64 4.16 -9.63 9.45
CA ASP A 64 3.77 -9.83 10.85
C ASP A 64 2.32 -10.33 11.00
N GLU A 65 1.65 -10.67 9.89
CA GLU A 65 0.26 -11.16 9.85
C GLU A 65 -0.76 -10.18 10.45
N ILE A 66 -0.44 -8.88 10.47
CA ILE A 66 -1.34 -7.82 10.91
C ILE A 66 -2.21 -7.37 9.73
N LEU A 67 -1.59 -7.12 8.57
CA LEU A 67 -2.26 -6.72 7.35
C LEU A 67 -2.43 -7.92 6.42
N VAL A 68 -3.58 -8.05 5.77
CA VAL A 68 -3.78 -9.08 4.74
C VAL A 68 -3.05 -8.71 3.44
N PRO A 69 -2.47 -9.68 2.69
CA PRO A 69 -1.75 -9.39 1.45
C PRO A 69 -2.55 -8.62 0.40
N GLU A 70 -3.84 -8.90 0.28
CA GLU A 70 -4.79 -8.22 -0.62
C GLU A 70 -4.91 -6.72 -0.29
N GLY A 71 -4.64 -6.35 0.96
CA GLY A 71 -4.56 -4.96 1.38
C GLY A 71 -3.49 -4.18 0.63
N LEU A 72 -2.37 -4.80 0.26
CA LEU A 72 -1.30 -4.12 -0.49
C LEU A 72 -1.76 -3.70 -1.89
N THR A 73 -2.58 -4.50 -2.55
CA THR A 73 -3.18 -4.16 -3.84
C THR A 73 -4.14 -2.97 -3.70
N LEU A 74 -5.01 -2.99 -2.69
CA LEU A 74 -5.93 -1.88 -2.44
C LEU A 74 -5.16 -0.58 -2.16
N ILE A 75 -4.10 -0.67 -1.35
CA ILE A 75 -3.23 0.46 -1.02
C ILE A 75 -2.51 0.96 -2.27
N ALA A 76 -1.91 0.08 -3.07
CA ALA A 76 -1.23 0.46 -4.32
C ALA A 76 -2.17 1.22 -5.27
N ASN A 77 -3.41 0.75 -5.44
CA ASN A 77 -4.41 1.45 -6.27
C ASN A 77 -4.62 2.89 -5.78
N ILE A 78 -4.85 3.06 -4.47
CA ILE A 78 -5.06 4.39 -3.87
C ILE A 78 -3.82 5.27 -4.05
N LEU A 79 -2.62 4.75 -3.82
CA LEU A 79 -1.39 5.52 -4.01
C LEU A 79 -1.23 5.99 -5.46
N THR A 80 -1.52 5.12 -6.45
CA THR A 80 -1.36 5.45 -7.87
C THR A 80 -2.45 6.36 -8.44
N GLU A 81 -3.64 6.38 -7.84
CA GLU A 81 -4.77 7.20 -8.28
C GLU A 81 -4.86 8.55 -7.52
N SER A 82 -4.18 8.66 -6.38
CA SER A 82 -4.28 9.81 -5.49
C SER A 82 -3.40 10.98 -5.93
N GLU A 83 -3.95 12.19 -5.94
CA GLU A 83 -3.18 13.43 -6.08
C GLU A 83 -2.57 13.91 -4.74
N LYS A 84 -2.79 13.17 -3.64
CA LYS A 84 -2.30 13.51 -2.30
C LYS A 84 -0.99 12.83 -1.93
N PHE A 85 -0.56 11.84 -2.70
CA PHE A 85 0.72 11.17 -2.55
C PHE A 85 1.60 11.46 -3.76
N ASP A 86 2.88 11.69 -3.51
CA ASP A 86 3.90 11.88 -4.54
C ASP A 86 5.22 11.25 -4.08
N TRP A 87 6.09 10.87 -5.01
CA TRP A 87 7.36 10.23 -4.72
C TRP A 87 8.37 10.45 -5.85
N GLU A 88 9.66 10.49 -5.51
CA GLU A 88 10.73 10.66 -6.50
C GLU A 88 11.40 9.32 -6.86
N GLU A 89 11.27 8.31 -6.00
CA GLU A 89 11.99 7.06 -6.12
C GLU A 89 11.26 6.05 -7.01
N ASP A 90 11.90 5.67 -8.13
CA ASP A 90 11.38 4.66 -9.07
C ASP A 90 11.00 3.34 -8.39
N VAL A 91 11.67 2.97 -7.30
CA VAL A 91 11.39 1.75 -6.52
C VAL A 91 9.97 1.71 -5.96
N ILE A 92 9.38 2.86 -5.62
CA ILE A 92 8.01 2.93 -5.12
C ILE A 92 7.04 2.60 -6.26
N SER A 93 7.24 3.21 -7.44
CA SER A 93 6.45 2.94 -8.65
C SER A 93 6.49 1.45 -9.03
N GLU A 94 7.68 0.86 -9.06
CA GLU A 94 7.87 -0.55 -9.43
C GLU A 94 7.23 -1.50 -8.42
N VAL A 95 7.37 -1.24 -7.11
CA VAL A 95 6.75 -2.07 -6.08
C VAL A 95 5.23 -1.98 -6.13
N CYS A 96 4.66 -0.77 -6.29
CA CYS A 96 3.23 -0.59 -6.50
C CYS A 96 2.75 -1.34 -7.74
N TYR A 97 3.50 -1.31 -8.83
CA TYR A 97 3.19 -2.06 -10.05
C TYR A 97 3.13 -3.58 -9.79
N PHE A 98 4.10 -4.15 -9.06
CA PHE A 98 4.07 -5.57 -8.70
C PHE A 98 2.87 -5.93 -7.81
N TRP A 99 2.45 -5.03 -6.92
CA TRP A 99 1.27 -5.25 -6.07
C TRP A 99 -0.06 -5.20 -6.85
N LEU A 100 -0.08 -4.51 -7.99
CA LEU A 100 -1.27 -4.36 -8.84
C LEU A 100 -1.40 -5.49 -9.87
N GLU A 101 -0.33 -5.86 -10.56
CA GLU A 101 -0.39 -6.79 -11.70
C GLU A 101 -0.57 -8.26 -11.30
N HIS A 102 -0.36 -8.61 -10.02
CA HIS A 102 -0.46 -9.99 -9.52
C HIS A 102 0.27 -11.01 -10.42
N GLU A 103 1.46 -10.66 -10.90
CA GLU A 103 2.24 -11.59 -11.72
C GLU A 103 2.47 -12.90 -10.96
N GLU A 104 2.36 -14.06 -11.64
CA GLU A 104 2.48 -15.38 -10.99
C GLU A 104 3.79 -15.55 -10.17
N ASN A 105 4.85 -14.85 -10.59
CA ASN A 105 6.15 -14.84 -9.92
C ASN A 105 6.17 -13.99 -8.64
N TYR A 106 5.29 -13.00 -8.55
CA TYR A 106 5.25 -11.98 -7.49
C TYR A 106 3.96 -12.02 -6.67
N ASP A 107 3.35 -13.21 -6.58
CA ASP A 107 2.22 -13.52 -5.71
C ASP A 107 2.42 -13.00 -4.27
N LEU A 108 1.53 -12.09 -3.85
CA LEU A 108 1.55 -11.41 -2.55
C LEU A 108 1.28 -12.35 -1.38
N ALA A 109 0.61 -13.49 -1.63
CA ALA A 109 0.38 -14.51 -0.61
C ALA A 109 1.66 -15.25 -0.20
N LYS A 110 2.77 -15.08 -0.96
CA LYS A 110 4.06 -15.69 -0.66
C LYS A 110 4.93 -14.75 0.19
N PRO A 111 5.26 -15.10 1.45
CA PRO A 111 6.09 -14.26 2.30
C PRO A 111 7.49 -13.98 1.74
N GLU A 112 8.01 -14.84 0.86
CA GLU A 112 9.30 -14.61 0.21
C GLU A 112 9.28 -13.41 -0.74
N ASN A 113 8.18 -13.21 -1.47
CA ASN A 113 7.99 -12.07 -2.36
C ASN A 113 7.88 -10.76 -1.56
N LEU A 114 7.15 -10.77 -0.45
CA LEU A 114 7.07 -9.64 0.48
C LEU A 114 8.45 -9.27 1.07
N ARG A 115 9.25 -10.27 1.46
CA ARG A 115 10.63 -10.04 1.88
C ARG A 115 11.51 -9.50 0.76
N GLN A 116 11.22 -9.86 -0.49
CA GLN A 116 11.95 -9.38 -1.65
C GLN A 116 11.63 -7.89 -1.92
N PHE A 117 10.36 -7.50 -1.96
CA PHE A 117 9.95 -6.10 -2.08
C PHE A 117 10.56 -5.25 -0.96
N ARG A 118 10.51 -5.75 0.26
CA ARG A 118 11.14 -5.10 1.42
C ARG A 118 12.64 -4.86 1.23
N ARG A 119 13.38 -5.82 0.67
CA ARG A 119 14.82 -5.65 0.39
C ARG A 119 15.07 -4.60 -0.67
N TRP A 120 14.25 -4.54 -1.72
CA TRP A 120 14.34 -3.51 -2.75
C TRP A 120 14.09 -2.12 -2.18
N LEU A 121 13.02 -1.97 -1.39
CA LEU A 121 12.67 -0.69 -0.74
C LEU A 121 13.74 -0.21 0.25
N LYS A 122 14.45 -1.14 0.90
CA LYS A 122 15.60 -0.81 1.78
C LYS A 122 16.90 -0.54 1.03
N GLY A 123 16.93 -0.75 -0.29
CA GLY A 123 18.16 -0.68 -1.09
C GLY A 123 19.16 -1.80 -0.77
N GLU A 124 18.71 -2.89 -0.13
CA GLU A 124 19.55 -4.05 0.19
C GLU A 124 19.83 -4.89 -1.07
N GLU A 125 18.89 -4.88 -2.02
CA GLU A 125 19.00 -5.52 -3.33
C GLU A 125 18.52 -4.57 -4.43
N PRO A 126 19.12 -4.61 -5.64
CA PRO A 126 18.63 -3.84 -6.76
C PRO A 126 17.31 -4.41 -7.29
N LEU A 127 16.50 -3.55 -7.90
CA LEU A 127 15.33 -3.96 -8.67
C LEU A 127 15.73 -4.92 -9.81
N PRO A 128 14.85 -5.87 -10.18
CA PRO A 128 15.06 -6.69 -11.36
C PRO A 128 15.08 -5.80 -12.61
N VAL A 129 16.03 -6.10 -13.51
CA VAL A 129 16.24 -5.36 -14.78
C VAL A 129 15.56 -6.08 -15.94
#